data_AF-A0A3N5ULY0-F1
#
_entry.id   AF-A0A3N5ULY0-F1
#
_cell.length_a   1.000
_cell.length_b   1.000
_cell.length_c   1.000
_cell.angle_alpha   90.00
_cell.angle_beta   90.00
_cell.angle_gamma   90.00
#
_symmetry.space_group_name_H-M   'P 1'
#
loop_
_entity.id
_entity.type
_entity.pdbx_description
1 polymer ?
#
loop_
_entity_poly.entity_id
_entity_poly.type
_entity_poly.pdbx_seq_one_letter_code
_entity_poly.pdbx_strand_id
1 'polypeptide(L)'
;ALVKSAMAMLQYFYAFGPQVGRLRSECGTASAIAGIFKAPFDILADKLRGYVGLTMDMHTQPKKVLKACEALMPHLVNVGLTTADPGKQVPIGYWMHRGCVPFVHPQQFDSHYWPTLKPCIEEFWKNGHQTLFYAEGRWKYHFDTFRELPDRSIVFHCDQDDIFEVHRKLHDKFAISGGIPNVMLSWGKPEEVREFVLRVIKEVAKDGGYIMDAGAIMQDDTSVENMKMMTQVCREHGVYASGSYKTPTDTPPADLPSSVESRKKVKGMAGRKAPKVKPGTCFPWEQRAKDLPQITGDKDMVRNVWESIDALGNMYIWQMLLSF
;
A
#
# COMPACT_ATOMS: atom_id res chain seq x y z
N ALA A 1 15.99 1.76 26.62
CA ALA A 1 14.75 1.94 25.84
C ALA A 1 14.85 1.26 24.47
N LEU A 2 15.78 1.66 23.61
CA LEU A 2 15.90 1.16 22.22
C LEU A 2 15.97 -0.37 22.06
N VAL A 3 16.75 -1.07 22.89
CA VAL A 3 16.81 -2.55 22.82
C VAL A 3 15.44 -3.16 23.16
N LYS A 4 14.75 -2.65 24.18
CA LYS A 4 13.42 -3.15 24.57
C LYS A 4 12.39 -2.92 23.47
N SER A 5 12.39 -1.73 22.86
CA SER A 5 11.47 -1.42 21.76
C SER A 5 11.76 -2.24 20.50
N ALA A 6 13.04 -2.45 20.16
CA ALA A 6 13.41 -3.32 19.05
C ALA A 6 12.96 -4.77 19.27
N MET A 7 13.17 -5.32 20.48
CA MET A 7 12.73 -6.68 20.80
C MET A 7 11.20 -6.81 20.86
N ALA A 8 10.49 -5.80 21.37
CA ALA A 8 9.02 -5.78 21.36
C ALA A 8 8.47 -5.72 19.92
N MET A 9 9.06 -4.90 19.06
CA MET A 9 8.70 -4.84 17.63
C MET A 9 8.94 -6.18 16.94
N LEU A 10 10.08 -6.82 17.22
CA LEU A 10 10.42 -8.13 16.68
C LEU A 10 9.41 -9.21 17.14
N GLN A 11 9.04 -9.21 18.42
CA GLN A 11 8.01 -10.10 18.96
C GLN A 11 6.66 -9.88 18.27
N TYR A 12 6.26 -8.63 18.07
CA TYR A 12 5.02 -8.26 17.38
C TYR A 12 5.00 -8.82 15.95
N PHE A 13 6.02 -8.56 15.13
CA PHE A 13 6.04 -9.03 13.75
C PHE A 13 6.22 -10.55 13.62
N TYR A 14 6.94 -11.22 14.53
CA TYR A 14 7.02 -12.69 14.51
C TYR A 14 5.67 -13.36 14.81
N ALA A 15 4.75 -12.69 15.51
CA ALA A 15 3.42 -13.22 15.74
C ALA A 15 2.55 -13.26 14.46
N PHE A 16 2.85 -12.45 13.44
CA PHE A 16 2.03 -12.38 12.22
C PHE A 16 2.05 -13.68 11.44
N GLY A 17 3.24 -14.24 11.15
CA GLY A 17 3.37 -15.43 10.30
C GLY A 17 2.50 -16.61 10.75
N PRO A 18 2.63 -17.07 12.00
CA PRO A 18 1.77 -18.12 12.54
C PRO A 18 0.28 -17.78 12.52
N GLN A 19 -0.11 -16.54 12.86
CA GLN A 19 -1.52 -16.15 12.88
C GLN A 19 -2.13 -16.07 11.49
N VAL A 20 -1.41 -15.54 10.50
CA VAL A 20 -1.82 -15.58 9.09
C VAL A 20 -1.99 -17.02 8.60
N GLY A 21 -1.07 -17.92 8.99
CA GLY A 21 -1.18 -19.35 8.69
C GLY A 21 -2.48 -19.96 9.22
N ARG A 22 -2.81 -19.68 10.49
CA ARG A 22 -4.03 -20.18 11.16
C ARG A 22 -5.30 -19.57 10.57
N LEU A 23 -5.33 -18.26 10.33
CA LEU A 23 -6.46 -17.59 9.66
C LEU A 23 -6.81 -18.27 8.33
N ARG A 24 -5.79 -18.66 7.55
CA ARG A 24 -5.99 -19.38 6.29
C ARG A 24 -6.47 -20.82 6.49
N SER A 25 -5.81 -21.61 7.35
CA SER A 25 -6.10 -23.05 7.47
C SER A 25 -7.31 -23.38 8.34
N GLU A 26 -7.62 -22.56 9.35
CA GLU A 26 -8.70 -22.80 10.32
C GLU A 26 -9.99 -22.06 9.94
N CYS A 27 -9.87 -20.89 9.29
CA CYS A 27 -11.03 -20.02 9.01
C CYS A 27 -11.26 -19.74 7.51
N GLY A 28 -10.33 -20.13 6.63
CA GLY A 28 -10.41 -19.79 5.20
C GLY A 28 -10.20 -18.31 4.89
N THR A 29 -9.62 -17.55 5.82
CA THR A 29 -9.35 -16.12 5.67
C THR A 29 -7.99 -15.89 5.03
N ALA A 30 -7.96 -15.24 3.87
CA ALA A 30 -6.73 -14.85 3.18
C ALA A 30 -6.24 -13.47 3.65
N SER A 31 -4.95 -13.20 3.48
CA SER A 31 -4.43 -11.83 3.66
C SER A 31 -4.96 -10.91 2.55
N ALA A 32 -5.20 -9.64 2.88
CA ALA A 32 -5.56 -8.62 1.89
C ALA A 32 -4.33 -7.89 1.32
N ILE A 33 -3.23 -7.82 2.09
CA ILE A 33 -2.02 -7.09 1.75
C ILE A 33 -0.78 -7.78 2.33
N ALA A 34 0.40 -7.44 1.82
CA ALA A 34 1.67 -7.69 2.47
C ALA A 34 2.67 -6.60 2.10
N GLY A 35 3.42 -6.15 3.10
CA GLY A 35 4.30 -5.00 2.97
C GLY A 35 3.57 -3.68 3.16
N ILE A 36 4.36 -2.63 3.38
CA ILE A 36 3.85 -1.32 3.75
C ILE A 36 4.53 -0.22 2.93
N PHE A 37 3.71 0.69 2.43
CA PHE A 37 4.15 1.89 1.74
C PHE A 37 3.29 3.09 2.15
N LYS A 38 3.92 4.26 2.13
CA LYS A 38 3.27 5.57 2.26
C LYS A 38 3.92 6.50 1.26
N ALA A 39 3.14 7.39 0.64
CA ALA A 39 3.68 8.34 -0.31
C ALA A 39 4.76 9.22 0.37
N PRO A 40 5.83 9.63 -0.33
CA PRO A 40 6.85 10.49 0.24
C PRO A 40 6.28 11.78 0.85
N PHE A 41 5.26 12.36 0.21
CA PHE A 41 4.58 13.56 0.68
C PHE A 41 3.76 13.31 1.96
N ASP A 42 3.01 12.20 2.02
CA ASP A 42 2.24 11.81 3.20
C ASP A 42 3.15 11.55 4.41
N ILE A 43 4.32 10.92 4.21
CA ILE A 43 5.30 10.71 5.29
C ILE A 43 5.75 12.03 5.92
N LEU A 44 5.94 13.08 5.12
CA LEU A 44 6.24 14.40 5.66
C LEU A 44 5.07 14.94 6.50
N ALA A 45 3.83 14.75 6.01
CA ALA A 45 2.61 15.24 6.66
C ALA A 45 2.25 14.49 7.95
N ASP A 46 2.46 13.18 7.98
CA ASP A 46 1.94 12.33 9.04
C ASP A 46 2.94 12.09 10.16
N LYS A 47 4.23 12.03 9.83
CA LYS A 47 5.25 11.50 10.74
C LYS A 47 6.38 12.47 11.06
N LEU A 48 6.72 13.37 10.14
CA LEU A 48 7.87 14.27 10.31
C LEU A 48 7.47 15.69 10.67
N ARG A 49 6.84 16.41 9.74
CA ARG A 49 6.51 17.84 9.91
C ARG A 49 5.11 18.05 10.49
N GLY A 50 4.26 17.03 10.47
CA GLY A 50 2.83 17.22 10.70
C GLY A 50 2.18 17.93 9.52
N TYR A 51 0.86 17.82 9.39
CA TYR A 51 0.13 18.44 8.29
C TYR A 51 0.32 19.96 8.25
N VAL A 52 0.16 20.64 9.38
CA VAL A 52 0.38 22.09 9.48
C VAL A 52 1.82 22.46 9.12
N GLY A 53 2.81 21.69 9.56
CA GLY A 53 4.20 21.96 9.20
C GLY A 53 4.46 21.80 7.70
N LEU A 54 3.89 20.77 7.07
CA LEU A 54 4.00 20.56 5.64
C LEU A 54 3.30 21.68 4.84
N THR A 55 2.11 22.13 5.23
CA THR A 55 1.43 23.22 4.50
C THR A 55 2.22 24.52 4.56
N MET A 56 2.81 24.84 5.72
CA MET A 56 3.69 26.00 5.88
C MET A 56 4.97 25.86 5.04
N ASP A 57 5.56 24.66 4.98
CA ASP A 57 6.74 24.40 4.16
C ASP A 57 6.43 24.47 2.66
N MET A 58 5.25 24.04 2.24
CA MET A 58 4.78 24.18 0.86
C MET A 58 4.58 25.64 0.45
N HIS A 59 4.22 26.51 1.40
CA HIS A 59 4.14 27.94 1.15
C HIS A 59 5.52 28.61 1.11
N THR A 60 6.39 28.29 2.05
CA THR A 60 7.66 29.03 2.27
C THR A 60 8.87 28.43 1.56
N GLN A 61 8.90 27.11 1.37
CA GLN A 61 10.03 26.36 0.83
C GLN A 61 9.64 25.12 0.00
N PRO A 62 8.70 25.21 -0.97
CA PRO A 62 8.17 24.05 -1.71
C PRO A 62 9.27 23.25 -2.43
N LYS A 63 10.27 23.92 -3.00
CA LYS A 63 11.43 23.26 -3.63
C LYS A 63 12.20 22.34 -2.67
N LYS A 64 12.23 22.67 -1.38
CA LYS A 64 12.87 21.83 -0.36
C LYS A 64 11.99 20.64 0.00
N VAL A 65 10.67 20.82 0.04
CA VAL A 65 9.70 19.73 0.20
C VAL A 65 9.85 18.70 -0.91
N LEU A 66 9.89 19.14 -2.17
CA LEU A 66 10.10 18.24 -3.31
C LEU A 66 11.39 17.44 -3.17
N LYS A 67 12.51 18.11 -2.87
CA LYS A 67 13.80 17.43 -2.65
C LYS A 67 13.77 16.45 -1.48
N ALA A 68 13.02 16.74 -0.44
CA ALA A 68 12.83 15.83 0.69
C ALA A 68 12.03 14.59 0.28
N CYS A 69 10.93 14.78 -0.47
CA CYS A 69 10.17 13.67 -1.05
C CYS A 69 11.06 12.80 -1.95
N GLU A 70 11.83 13.40 -2.85
CA GLU A 70 12.77 12.68 -3.73
C GLU A 70 13.84 11.90 -2.97
N ALA A 71 14.33 12.45 -1.85
CA ALA A 71 15.27 11.76 -0.98
C ALA A 71 14.64 10.56 -0.24
N LEU A 72 13.35 10.62 0.09
CA LEU A 72 12.62 9.53 0.77
C LEU A 72 12.24 8.39 -0.17
N MET A 73 11.91 8.68 -1.44
CA MET A 73 11.46 7.69 -2.43
C MET A 73 12.26 6.37 -2.44
N PRO A 74 13.60 6.36 -2.60
CA PRO A 74 14.34 5.10 -2.71
C PRO A 74 14.29 4.26 -1.43
N HIS A 75 14.15 4.89 -0.26
CA HIS A 75 14.02 4.17 1.01
C HIS A 75 12.61 3.60 1.20
N LEU A 76 11.57 4.36 0.87
CA LEU A 76 10.18 3.90 0.94
C LEU A 76 9.93 2.75 -0.04
N VAL A 77 10.48 2.82 -1.25
CA VAL A 77 10.43 1.72 -2.22
C VAL A 77 11.14 0.48 -1.68
N ASN A 78 12.32 0.63 -1.08
CA ASN A 78 13.02 -0.50 -0.47
C ASN A 78 12.19 -1.15 0.64
N VAL A 79 11.60 -0.36 1.54
CA VAL A 79 10.71 -0.89 2.60
C VAL A 79 9.54 -1.65 1.98
N GLY A 80 8.85 -1.05 1.00
CA GLY A 80 7.73 -1.70 0.31
C GLY A 80 8.11 -3.04 -0.32
N LEU A 81 9.22 -3.09 -1.06
CA LEU A 81 9.68 -4.32 -1.74
C LEU A 81 10.20 -5.39 -0.78
N THR A 82 10.98 -5.00 0.23
CA THR A 82 11.55 -5.94 1.21
C THR A 82 10.53 -6.54 2.17
N THR A 83 9.37 -5.90 2.31
CA THR A 83 8.28 -6.37 3.18
C THR A 83 7.09 -6.92 2.40
N ALA A 84 7.13 -6.86 1.06
CA ALA A 84 6.09 -7.39 0.19
C ALA A 84 5.97 -8.92 0.29
N ASP A 85 4.82 -9.45 -0.14
CA ASP A 85 4.62 -10.89 -0.23
C ASP A 85 5.60 -11.51 -1.24
N PRO A 86 6.54 -12.38 -0.82
CA PRO A 86 7.48 -13.03 -1.74
C PRO A 86 6.76 -13.92 -2.78
N GLY A 87 5.56 -14.41 -2.46
CA GLY A 87 4.71 -15.17 -3.36
C GLY A 87 3.92 -14.31 -4.35
N LYS A 88 3.93 -12.98 -4.20
CA LYS A 88 3.23 -12.01 -5.07
C LYS A 88 1.73 -12.28 -5.22
N GLN A 89 1.12 -12.87 -4.19
CA GLN A 89 -0.30 -13.22 -4.14
C GLN A 89 -1.17 -12.06 -3.67
N VAL A 90 -0.61 -11.17 -2.85
CA VAL A 90 -1.32 -10.00 -2.30
C VAL A 90 -0.55 -8.71 -2.60
N PRO A 91 -1.26 -7.58 -2.78
CA PRO A 91 -0.63 -6.31 -3.10
C PRO A 91 0.14 -5.70 -1.92
N ILE A 92 1.07 -4.80 -2.24
CA ILE A 92 1.70 -3.91 -1.26
C ILE A 92 0.64 -2.93 -0.75
N GLY A 93 0.50 -2.82 0.57
CA GLY A 93 -0.45 -1.90 1.19
C GLY A 93 0.03 -0.46 1.13
N TYR A 94 -0.75 0.42 0.49
CA TYR A 94 -0.51 1.85 0.45
C TYR A 94 -1.68 2.62 1.06
N TRP A 95 -1.44 3.20 2.24
CA TRP A 95 -2.40 4.02 2.96
C TRP A 95 -2.38 5.46 2.46
N MET A 96 -3.47 5.93 1.87
CA MET A 96 -3.56 7.23 1.20
C MET A 96 -4.28 8.25 2.08
N HIS A 97 -3.55 8.90 3.01
CA HIS A 97 -4.19 9.69 4.06
C HIS A 97 -4.54 11.13 3.65
N ARG A 98 -3.62 11.86 3.01
CA ARG A 98 -3.71 13.34 2.88
C ARG A 98 -3.42 13.89 1.50
N GLY A 99 -3.11 13.04 0.52
CA GLY A 99 -2.77 13.48 -0.83
C GLY A 99 -3.93 14.04 -1.65
N CYS A 100 -5.17 13.96 -1.15
CA CYS A 100 -6.37 14.39 -1.87
C CYS A 100 -6.91 15.74 -1.37
N VAL A 101 -7.81 16.30 -2.18
CA VAL A 101 -8.64 17.43 -1.79
C VAL A 101 -9.56 17.07 -0.61
N PRO A 102 -9.77 17.97 0.38
CA PRO A 102 -9.34 19.37 0.41
C PRO A 102 -7.96 19.61 1.07
N PHE A 103 -7.25 18.56 1.49
CA PHE A 103 -5.99 18.71 2.23
C PHE A 103 -4.83 19.20 1.36
N VAL A 104 -4.75 18.68 0.13
CA VAL A 104 -3.77 19.08 -0.87
C VAL A 104 -4.51 19.59 -2.10
N HIS A 105 -4.16 20.78 -2.57
CA HIS A 105 -4.79 21.33 -3.76
C HIS A 105 -4.21 20.68 -5.03
N PRO A 106 -4.95 20.66 -6.14
CA PRO A 106 -4.55 19.95 -7.37
C PRO A 106 -3.14 20.29 -7.87
N GLN A 107 -2.76 21.56 -7.85
CA GLN A 107 -1.44 21.96 -8.34
C GLN A 107 -0.31 21.47 -7.43
N GLN A 108 -0.53 21.30 -6.12
CA GLN A 108 0.44 20.66 -5.22
C GLN A 108 0.53 19.16 -5.48
N PHE A 109 -0.62 18.52 -5.75
CA PHE A 109 -0.66 17.12 -6.15
C PHE A 109 0.19 16.89 -7.42
N ASP A 110 -0.03 17.70 -8.45
CA ASP A 110 0.67 17.59 -9.74
C ASP A 110 2.17 17.90 -9.64
N SER A 111 2.57 18.81 -8.75
CA SER A 111 3.95 19.27 -8.66
C SER A 111 4.82 18.51 -7.65
N HIS A 112 4.24 17.96 -6.57
CA HIS A 112 4.98 17.34 -5.47
C HIS A 112 4.52 15.91 -5.16
N TYR A 113 3.21 15.66 -5.15
CA TYR A 113 2.67 14.36 -4.75
C TYR A 113 2.85 13.32 -5.86
N TRP A 114 2.19 13.51 -7.00
CA TRP A 114 2.17 12.56 -8.10
C TRP A 114 3.55 12.28 -8.70
N PRO A 115 4.42 13.29 -8.95
CA PRO A 115 5.76 13.06 -9.48
C PRO A 115 6.69 12.26 -8.56
N THR A 116 6.35 12.16 -7.27
CA THR A 116 7.12 11.38 -6.28
C THR A 116 6.43 10.09 -5.88
N LEU A 117 5.11 9.98 -6.08
CA LEU A 117 4.35 8.75 -5.88
C LEU A 117 4.43 7.80 -7.07
N LYS A 118 4.06 8.26 -8.28
CA LYS A 118 3.94 7.40 -9.47
C LYS A 118 5.19 6.56 -9.75
N PRO A 119 6.44 7.10 -9.66
CA PRO A 119 7.64 6.30 -9.85
C PRO A 119 7.78 5.15 -8.83
N CYS A 120 7.32 5.34 -7.59
CA CYS A 120 7.35 4.30 -6.57
C CYS A 120 6.39 3.16 -6.94
N ILE A 121 5.17 3.49 -7.35
CA ILE A 121 4.15 2.51 -7.77
C ILE A 121 4.59 1.76 -9.03
N GLU A 122 5.15 2.47 -10.01
CA GLU A 122 5.74 1.86 -11.19
C GLU A 122 6.90 0.93 -10.86
N GLU A 123 7.72 1.25 -9.85
CA GLU A 123 8.81 0.38 -9.41
C GLU A 123 8.29 -0.89 -8.75
N PHE A 124 7.21 -0.81 -7.95
CA PHE A 124 6.53 -2.01 -7.44
C PHE A 124 5.99 -2.88 -8.56
N TRP A 125 5.31 -2.27 -9.53
CA TRP A 125 4.80 -2.97 -10.70
C TRP A 125 5.91 -3.66 -11.48
N LYS A 126 7.01 -2.95 -11.75
CA LYS A 126 8.19 -3.49 -12.44
C LYS A 126 8.77 -4.73 -11.75
N ASN A 127 8.70 -4.81 -10.43
CA ASN A 127 9.13 -5.96 -9.63
C ASN A 127 8.04 -7.06 -9.50
N GLY A 128 6.87 -6.87 -10.12
CA GLY A 128 5.77 -7.82 -10.15
C GLY A 128 4.80 -7.72 -8.97
N HIS A 129 4.76 -6.60 -8.28
CA HIS A 129 3.81 -6.36 -7.20
C HIS A 129 2.71 -5.40 -7.65
N GLN A 130 1.46 -5.76 -7.39
CA GLN A 130 0.36 -4.80 -7.38
C GLN A 130 0.44 -3.94 -6.11
N THR A 131 -0.19 -2.75 -6.13
CA THR A 131 -0.35 -1.91 -4.94
C THR A 131 -1.82 -1.73 -4.60
N LEU A 132 -2.20 -1.91 -3.34
CA LEU A 132 -3.53 -1.57 -2.84
C LEU A 132 -3.53 -0.09 -2.48
N PHE A 133 -4.23 0.71 -3.29
CA PHE A 133 -4.52 2.10 -3.00
C PHE A 133 -5.67 2.14 -1.99
N TYR A 134 -5.33 2.20 -0.71
CA TYR A 134 -6.30 2.39 0.37
C TYR A 134 -6.71 3.86 0.42
N ALA A 135 -7.66 4.22 -0.45
CA ALA A 135 -7.98 5.60 -0.82
C ALA A 135 -8.91 6.26 0.21
N GLU A 136 -8.38 6.56 1.40
CA GLU A 136 -9.13 7.20 2.49
C GLU A 136 -9.63 8.58 2.08
N GLY A 137 -10.90 8.86 2.36
CA GLY A 137 -11.57 10.08 1.94
C GLY A 137 -12.05 10.04 0.48
N ARG A 138 -11.96 11.19 -0.20
CA ARG A 138 -12.54 11.40 -1.54
C ARG A 138 -11.46 11.73 -2.56
N TRP A 139 -11.26 10.83 -3.51
CA TRP A 139 -10.20 10.87 -4.51
C TRP A 139 -10.71 11.11 -5.92
N LYS A 140 -12.02 11.31 -6.14
CA LYS A 140 -12.61 11.53 -7.47
C LYS A 140 -11.91 12.56 -8.35
N TYR A 141 -11.32 13.60 -7.75
CA TYR A 141 -10.59 14.63 -8.49
C TYR A 141 -9.36 14.05 -9.21
N HIS A 142 -8.76 12.99 -8.67
CA HIS A 142 -7.50 12.41 -9.14
C HIS A 142 -7.68 11.13 -9.96
N PHE A 143 -8.92 10.70 -10.25
CA PHE A 143 -9.17 9.46 -11.00
C PHE A 143 -8.49 9.44 -12.36
N ASP A 144 -8.59 10.53 -13.12
CA ASP A 144 -7.98 10.60 -14.45
C ASP A 144 -6.44 10.51 -14.37
N THR A 145 -5.83 11.06 -13.32
CA THR A 145 -4.38 10.93 -13.07
C THR A 145 -3.98 9.49 -12.72
N PHE A 146 -4.78 8.78 -11.92
CA PHE A 146 -4.51 7.37 -11.60
C PHE A 146 -4.56 6.46 -12.83
N ARG A 147 -5.36 6.80 -13.84
CA ARG A 147 -5.41 6.07 -15.12
C ARG A 147 -4.11 6.15 -15.92
N GLU A 148 -3.18 7.02 -15.57
CA GLU A 148 -1.82 7.00 -16.13
C GLU A 148 -1.01 5.77 -15.70
N LEU A 149 -1.43 5.07 -14.65
CA LEU A 149 -0.78 3.83 -14.21
C LEU A 149 -1.08 2.68 -15.18
N PRO A 150 -0.18 1.68 -15.25
CA PRO A 150 -0.40 0.53 -16.11
C PRO A 150 -1.60 -0.30 -15.68
N ASP A 151 -2.30 -0.91 -16.65
CA ASP A 151 -3.44 -1.76 -16.36
C ASP A 151 -3.07 -2.85 -15.34
N ARG A 152 -3.99 -3.12 -14.40
CA ARG A 152 -3.86 -4.08 -13.30
C ARG A 152 -2.77 -3.76 -12.28
N SER A 153 -2.03 -2.66 -12.39
CA SER A 153 -0.95 -2.36 -11.45
C SER A 153 -1.42 -2.05 -10.03
N ILE A 154 -2.70 -1.68 -9.86
CA ILE A 154 -3.28 -1.34 -8.56
C ILE A 154 -4.61 -2.04 -8.33
N VAL A 155 -4.97 -2.11 -7.05
CA VAL A 155 -6.34 -2.31 -6.56
C VAL A 155 -6.76 -1.00 -5.91
N PHE A 156 -7.89 -0.41 -6.30
CA PHE A 156 -8.40 0.83 -5.72
C PHE A 156 -9.47 0.52 -4.66
N HIS A 157 -9.15 0.76 -3.38
CA HIS A 157 -10.09 0.58 -2.28
C HIS A 157 -10.85 1.89 -2.03
N CYS A 158 -12.17 1.86 -2.26
CA CYS A 158 -13.05 3.01 -2.19
C CYS A 158 -13.56 3.25 -0.76
N ASP A 159 -13.18 4.39 -0.16
CA ASP A 159 -13.73 4.85 1.13
C ASP A 159 -14.96 5.76 0.94
N GLN A 160 -14.78 7.08 0.78
CA GLN A 160 -15.88 8.05 0.76
C GLN A 160 -16.29 8.51 -0.64
N ASP A 161 -15.63 8.02 -1.69
CA ASP A 161 -16.08 8.21 -3.07
C ASP A 161 -17.35 7.40 -3.37
N ASP A 162 -18.07 7.78 -4.43
CA ASP A 162 -19.18 6.97 -4.94
C ASP A 162 -18.61 5.74 -5.66
N ILE A 163 -18.80 4.55 -5.09
CA ILE A 163 -18.35 3.27 -5.67
C ILE A 163 -18.86 3.04 -7.10
N PHE A 164 -20.04 3.57 -7.45
CA PHE A 164 -20.60 3.46 -8.80
C PHE A 164 -19.85 4.39 -9.78
N GLU A 165 -19.40 5.56 -9.33
CA GLU A 165 -18.54 6.45 -10.10
C GLU A 165 -17.13 5.88 -10.25
N VAL A 166 -16.56 5.35 -9.17
CA VAL A 166 -15.27 4.63 -9.16
C VAL A 166 -15.29 3.52 -10.21
N HIS A 167 -16.33 2.68 -10.21
CA HIS A 167 -16.51 1.62 -11.21
C HIS A 167 -16.49 2.16 -12.64
N ARG A 168 -17.32 3.17 -12.94
CA ARG A 168 -17.37 3.78 -14.29
C ARG A 168 -16.04 4.37 -14.73
N LYS A 169 -15.23 4.87 -13.79
CA LYS A 169 -14.01 5.64 -14.08
C LYS A 169 -12.72 4.83 -14.04
N LEU A 170 -12.65 3.73 -13.29
CA LEU A 170 -11.38 3.03 -13.03
C LEU A 170 -11.42 1.53 -13.35
N HIS A 171 -12.59 0.89 -13.40
CA HIS A 171 -12.69 -0.57 -13.41
C HIS A 171 -12.14 -1.24 -14.69
N ASP A 172 -12.18 -0.54 -15.82
CA ASP A 172 -11.61 -1.02 -17.08
C ASP A 172 -10.10 -1.29 -16.98
N LYS A 173 -9.42 -0.65 -16.03
CA LYS A 173 -7.97 -0.80 -15.79
C LYS A 173 -7.65 -1.49 -14.48
N PHE A 174 -8.41 -1.26 -13.42
CA PHE A 174 -8.04 -1.63 -12.06
C PHE A 174 -9.12 -2.45 -11.37
N ALA A 175 -8.68 -3.37 -10.50
CA ALA A 175 -9.58 -3.99 -9.55
C ALA A 175 -10.03 -2.96 -8.52
N ILE A 176 -11.25 -3.12 -8.01
CA ILE A 176 -11.85 -2.23 -7.02
C ILE A 176 -12.12 -3.03 -5.75
N SER A 177 -11.96 -2.41 -4.58
CA SER A 177 -12.41 -2.96 -3.31
C SER A 177 -13.16 -1.92 -2.47
N GLY A 178 -13.79 -2.33 -1.39
CA GLY A 178 -14.46 -1.41 -0.47
C GLY A 178 -15.80 -0.91 -0.99
N GLY A 179 -16.16 0.32 -0.60
CA GLY A 179 -17.36 1.01 -1.08
C GLY A 179 -18.64 0.71 -0.30
N ILE A 180 -18.63 -0.19 0.69
CA ILE A 180 -19.75 -0.34 1.65
C ILE A 180 -19.54 0.67 2.79
N PRO A 181 -20.39 1.71 2.95
CA PRO A 181 -20.11 2.80 3.87
C PRO A 181 -20.04 2.37 5.34
N ASN A 182 -18.98 2.75 6.05
CA ASN A 182 -18.81 2.45 7.47
C ASN A 182 -19.98 2.94 8.32
N VAL A 183 -20.49 4.15 8.05
CA VAL A 183 -21.65 4.71 8.76
C VAL A 183 -22.89 3.83 8.61
N MET A 184 -23.09 3.22 7.44
CA MET A 184 -24.19 2.29 7.21
C MET A 184 -23.98 0.98 7.98
N LEU A 185 -22.74 0.47 8.02
CA LEU A 185 -22.41 -0.72 8.80
C LEU A 185 -22.54 -0.49 10.31
N SER A 186 -22.26 0.71 10.82
CA SER A 186 -22.41 1.03 12.24
C SER A 186 -23.87 1.35 12.61
N TRP A 187 -24.56 2.18 11.83
CA TRP A 187 -25.82 2.83 12.25
C TRP A 187 -27.02 2.57 11.33
N GLY A 188 -26.81 1.94 10.18
CA GLY A 188 -27.90 1.56 9.27
C GLY A 188 -28.72 0.39 9.81
N LYS A 189 -29.87 0.15 9.18
CA LYS A 189 -30.68 -1.06 9.40
C LYS A 189 -30.16 -2.20 8.52
N PRO A 190 -30.30 -3.47 8.96
CA PRO A 190 -29.89 -4.61 8.14
C PRO A 190 -30.51 -4.59 6.73
N GLU A 191 -31.77 -4.20 6.57
CA GLU A 191 -32.38 -4.14 5.22
C GLU A 191 -31.74 -3.07 4.32
N GLU A 192 -31.32 -1.92 4.89
CA GLU A 192 -30.61 -0.88 4.12
C GLU A 192 -29.24 -1.39 3.65
N VAL A 193 -28.53 -2.13 4.51
CA VAL A 193 -27.28 -2.82 4.16
C VAL A 193 -27.54 -3.83 3.05
N ARG A 194 -28.59 -4.64 3.16
CA ARG A 194 -28.96 -5.65 2.17
C ARG A 194 -29.22 -5.04 0.80
N GLU A 195 -30.08 -4.02 0.74
CA GLU A 195 -30.42 -3.32 -0.50
C GLU A 195 -29.18 -2.69 -1.16
N PHE A 196 -28.33 -2.04 -0.37
CA PHE A 196 -27.13 -1.41 -0.88
C PHE A 196 -26.11 -2.44 -1.42
N VAL A 197 -25.85 -3.50 -0.67
CA VAL A 197 -24.95 -4.58 -1.08
C VAL A 197 -25.43 -5.27 -2.35
N LEU A 198 -26.74 -5.55 -2.47
CA LEU A 198 -27.33 -6.10 -3.69
C LEU A 198 -27.13 -5.18 -4.90
N ARG A 199 -27.28 -3.87 -4.69
CA ARG A 199 -27.04 -2.88 -5.74
C ARG A 199 -25.57 -2.88 -6.19
N VAL A 200 -24.63 -2.91 -5.25
CA VAL A 200 -23.19 -3.00 -5.55
C VAL A 200 -22.89 -4.28 -6.33
N ILE A 201 -23.44 -5.43 -5.94
CA ILE A 201 -23.27 -6.69 -6.69
C ILE A 201 -23.77 -6.53 -8.13
N LYS A 202 -24.97 -5.95 -8.31
CA LYS A 202 -25.62 -5.80 -9.62
C LYS A 202 -24.90 -4.81 -10.55
N GLU A 203 -24.38 -3.70 -10.01
CA GLU A 203 -23.85 -2.60 -10.83
C GLU A 203 -22.32 -2.59 -10.92
N VAL A 204 -21.62 -3.02 -9.88
CA VAL A 204 -20.16 -2.93 -9.74
C VAL A 204 -19.51 -4.30 -9.88
N ALA A 205 -20.03 -5.32 -9.22
CA ALA A 205 -19.38 -6.64 -9.21
C ALA A 205 -19.62 -7.46 -10.48
N LYS A 206 -20.63 -7.10 -11.30
CA LYS A 206 -21.10 -7.90 -12.44
C LYS A 206 -20.02 -8.33 -13.45
N ASP A 207 -18.95 -7.55 -13.59
CA ASP A 207 -17.90 -7.75 -14.60
C ASP A 207 -16.64 -8.43 -14.04
N GLY A 208 -16.67 -8.87 -12.76
CA GLY A 208 -15.48 -9.38 -12.07
C GLY A 208 -14.64 -8.25 -11.48
N GLY A 209 -13.46 -8.58 -10.94
CA GLY A 209 -12.47 -7.57 -10.48
C GLY A 209 -12.95 -6.62 -9.36
N TYR A 210 -14.00 -6.98 -8.63
CA TYR A 210 -14.45 -6.29 -7.42
C TYR A 210 -14.28 -7.18 -6.18
N ILE A 211 -13.77 -6.62 -5.09
CA ILE A 211 -13.62 -7.25 -3.78
C ILE A 211 -14.52 -6.51 -2.80
N MET A 212 -15.59 -7.17 -2.36
CA MET A 212 -16.50 -6.55 -1.39
C MET A 212 -15.83 -6.36 -0.04
N ASP A 213 -15.85 -5.13 0.45
CA ASP A 213 -15.27 -4.73 1.73
C ASP A 213 -15.97 -3.47 2.27
N ALA A 214 -15.79 -3.17 3.56
CA ALA A 214 -16.13 -1.88 4.12
C ALA A 214 -15.29 -0.77 3.43
N GLY A 215 -15.74 0.48 3.49
CA GLY A 215 -15.03 1.60 2.87
C GLY A 215 -13.73 1.99 3.58
N ALA A 216 -13.68 1.83 4.90
CA ALA A 216 -12.52 2.11 5.74
C ALA A 216 -12.43 1.11 6.90
N ILE A 217 -11.41 1.25 7.76
CA ILE A 217 -11.22 0.42 8.96
C ILE A 217 -12.45 0.53 9.87
N MET A 218 -13.09 -0.61 10.13
CA MET A 218 -14.20 -0.73 11.08
C MET A 218 -13.73 -0.44 12.51
N GLN A 219 -14.44 0.42 13.21
CA GLN A 219 -14.19 0.74 14.62
C GLN A 219 -15.14 -0.06 15.52
N ASP A 220 -15.03 0.16 16.83
CA ASP A 220 -15.83 -0.53 17.86
C ASP A 220 -17.35 -0.25 17.77
N ASP A 221 -17.78 0.69 16.93
CA ASP A 221 -19.17 1.05 16.70
C ASP A 221 -19.86 0.20 15.62
N THR A 222 -19.12 -0.66 14.91
CA THR A 222 -19.68 -1.45 13.81
C THR A 222 -20.68 -2.48 14.33
N SER A 223 -21.89 -2.50 13.76
CA SER A 223 -22.95 -3.43 14.16
C SER A 223 -22.66 -4.84 13.67
N VAL A 224 -22.64 -5.80 14.61
CA VAL A 224 -22.49 -7.24 14.32
C VAL A 224 -23.59 -7.72 13.38
N GLU A 225 -24.83 -7.25 13.54
CA GLU A 225 -25.95 -7.67 12.70
C GLU A 225 -25.83 -7.13 11.27
N ASN A 226 -25.34 -5.91 11.11
CA ASN A 226 -25.09 -5.32 9.78
C ASN A 226 -23.93 -6.05 9.08
N MET A 227 -22.88 -6.43 9.81
CA MET A 227 -21.78 -7.22 9.25
C MET A 227 -22.21 -8.62 8.82
N LYS A 228 -23.06 -9.28 9.62
CA LYS A 228 -23.67 -10.55 9.23
C LYS A 228 -24.50 -10.38 7.96
N MET A 229 -25.30 -9.32 7.88
CA MET A 229 -26.13 -9.05 6.70
C MET A 229 -25.29 -8.84 5.44
N MET A 230 -24.27 -7.96 5.50
CA MET A 230 -23.33 -7.77 4.38
C MET A 230 -22.70 -9.09 3.94
N THR A 231 -22.20 -9.89 4.90
CA THR A 231 -21.56 -11.18 4.62
C THR A 231 -22.53 -12.19 4.01
N GLN A 232 -23.75 -12.28 4.54
CA GLN A 232 -24.78 -13.18 4.05
C GLN A 232 -25.16 -12.85 2.60
N VAL A 233 -25.48 -11.59 2.32
CA VAL A 233 -25.87 -11.13 0.99
C VAL A 233 -24.74 -11.34 -0.01
N CYS A 234 -23.49 -11.05 0.39
CA CYS A 234 -22.31 -11.31 -0.42
C CYS A 234 -22.19 -12.80 -0.80
N ARG A 235 -22.41 -13.71 0.16
CA ARG A 235 -22.31 -15.17 -0.09
C ARG A 235 -23.46 -15.70 -0.94
N GLU A 236 -24.68 -15.20 -0.74
CA GLU A 236 -25.88 -15.65 -1.44
C GLU A 236 -25.95 -15.12 -2.87
N HIS A 237 -25.56 -13.85 -3.09
CA HIS A 237 -25.78 -13.13 -4.34
C HIS A 237 -24.48 -12.74 -5.07
N GLY A 238 -23.33 -12.75 -4.39
CA GLY A 238 -22.02 -12.49 -5.00
C GLY A 238 -21.46 -13.67 -5.80
N VAL A 239 -22.31 -14.66 -6.12
CA VAL A 239 -21.99 -15.76 -7.02
C VAL A 239 -22.31 -15.37 -8.46
N TYR A 240 -21.39 -15.66 -9.39
CA TYR A 240 -21.64 -15.41 -10.80
C TYR A 240 -22.56 -16.51 -11.37
N ALA A 241 -23.51 -16.11 -12.23
CA ALA A 241 -24.59 -16.97 -12.74
C ALA A 241 -24.13 -18.18 -13.58
N SER A 242 -22.84 -18.25 -13.91
CA SER A 242 -22.21 -19.42 -14.52
C SER A 242 -20.98 -19.79 -13.71
N GLY A 243 -20.65 -21.09 -13.66
CA GLY A 243 -19.32 -21.56 -13.26
C GLY A 243 -18.28 -21.11 -14.28
N SER A 244 -18.02 -19.80 -14.35
CA SER A 244 -16.90 -19.21 -15.07
C SER A 244 -15.58 -19.41 -14.32
N TYR A 245 -15.66 -19.95 -13.09
CA TYR A 245 -14.53 -20.54 -12.40
C TYR A 245 -13.99 -21.71 -13.21
N LYS A 246 -13.06 -21.40 -14.10
CA LYS A 246 -11.93 -22.29 -14.35
C LYS A 246 -10.99 -22.08 -13.16
N THR A 247 -10.46 -23.15 -12.58
CA THR A 247 -9.32 -23.03 -11.66
C THR A 247 -8.34 -22.05 -12.33
N PRO A 248 -8.08 -20.87 -11.74
CA PRO A 248 -7.12 -19.95 -12.33
C PRO A 248 -5.86 -20.77 -12.59
N THR A 249 -5.34 -20.75 -13.82
CA THR A 249 -3.93 -21.09 -13.97
C THR A 249 -3.21 -20.17 -13.00
N ASP A 250 -2.36 -20.71 -12.12
CA ASP A 250 -1.71 -20.05 -10.97
C ASP A 250 -0.91 -18.77 -11.29
N THR A 251 -1.02 -18.21 -12.48
CA THR A 251 -0.38 -16.99 -12.94
C THR A 251 -0.99 -15.77 -12.23
N PRO A 252 -0.22 -15.11 -11.34
CA PRO A 252 -0.67 -13.88 -10.70
C PRO A 252 -0.98 -12.79 -11.75
N PRO A 253 -1.86 -11.82 -11.46
CA PRO A 253 -2.19 -10.75 -12.41
C PRO A 253 -0.97 -10.00 -12.97
N ALA A 254 0.10 -9.89 -12.18
CA ALA A 254 1.36 -9.25 -12.57
C ALA A 254 2.20 -10.07 -13.58
N ASP A 255 1.95 -11.38 -13.70
CA ASP A 255 2.72 -12.30 -14.55
C ASP A 255 1.99 -12.73 -15.82
N LEU A 256 0.78 -12.22 -16.05
CA LEU A 256 0.12 -12.36 -17.35
C LEU A 256 1.01 -11.79 -18.47
N PRO A 257 1.03 -12.35 -19.69
CA PRO A 257 1.91 -11.89 -20.77
C PRO A 257 1.82 -10.39 -21.06
N SER A 258 0.60 -9.83 -21.05
CA SER A 258 0.40 -8.39 -21.22
C SER A 258 0.96 -7.56 -20.06
N SER A 259 0.88 -8.08 -18.84
CA SER A 259 1.46 -7.47 -17.64
C SER A 259 2.99 -7.52 -17.68
N VAL A 260 3.59 -8.63 -18.10
CA VAL A 260 5.05 -8.76 -18.30
C VAL A 260 5.56 -7.71 -19.29
N GLU A 261 4.88 -7.55 -20.42
CA GLU A 261 5.23 -6.52 -21.41
C GLU A 261 5.00 -5.09 -20.89
N SER A 262 3.91 -4.88 -20.15
CA SER A 262 3.62 -3.62 -19.48
C SER A 262 4.72 -3.21 -18.49
N ARG A 263 5.22 -4.15 -17.68
CA ARG A 263 6.32 -3.92 -16.71
C ARG A 263 7.63 -3.47 -17.34
N LYS A 264 7.91 -3.88 -18.59
CA LYS A 264 9.11 -3.45 -19.32
C LYS A 264 9.04 -1.99 -19.77
N LYS A 265 7.83 -1.42 -19.87
CA LYS A 265 7.59 -0.07 -20.39
C LYS A 265 7.64 1.01 -19.30
N VAL A 266 7.43 0.63 -18.04
CA VAL A 266 7.50 1.59 -16.93
C VAL A 266 8.93 1.95 -16.59
N LYS A 267 9.16 3.22 -16.21
CA LYS A 267 10.48 3.68 -15.80
C LYS A 267 10.74 3.37 -14.34
N GLY A 268 9.70 3.47 -13.50
CA GLY A 268 9.85 3.32 -12.06
C GLY A 268 10.84 4.35 -11.52
N MET A 269 11.80 3.89 -10.73
CA MET A 269 12.84 4.74 -10.14
C MET A 269 14.02 5.05 -11.07
N ALA A 270 14.01 4.56 -12.32
CA ALA A 270 15.11 4.77 -13.25
C ALA A 270 15.37 6.26 -13.53
N GLY A 271 16.65 6.65 -13.54
CA GLY A 271 17.08 8.04 -13.77
C GLY A 271 16.95 8.96 -12.54
N ARG A 272 16.42 8.47 -11.42
CA ARG A 272 16.41 9.23 -10.16
C ARG A 272 17.79 9.23 -9.52
N LYS A 273 18.11 10.32 -8.83
CA LYS A 273 19.40 10.48 -8.14
C LYS A 273 19.53 9.42 -7.04
N ALA A 274 20.64 8.69 -7.05
CA ALA A 274 20.94 7.76 -5.98
C ALA A 274 21.10 8.50 -4.64
N PRO A 275 20.54 7.96 -3.54
CA PRO A 275 20.70 8.57 -2.22
C PRO A 275 22.16 8.45 -1.76
N LYS A 276 22.57 9.37 -0.88
CA LYS A 276 23.92 9.35 -0.29
C LYS A 276 24.17 8.07 0.53
N VAL A 277 23.14 7.61 1.24
CA VAL A 277 23.14 6.35 1.98
C VAL A 277 22.20 5.40 1.25
N LYS A 278 22.67 4.20 0.94
CA LYS A 278 21.88 3.20 0.23
C LYS A 278 20.63 2.82 1.04
N PRO A 279 19.48 2.57 0.42
CA PRO A 279 18.35 1.94 1.11
C PRO A 279 18.74 0.62 1.78
N GLY A 280 18.17 0.33 2.95
CA GLY A 280 18.55 -0.82 3.76
C GLY A 280 19.80 -0.61 4.65
N THR A 281 20.41 0.57 4.63
CA THR A 281 21.62 0.89 5.40
C THR A 281 21.39 2.09 6.31
N CYS A 282 21.82 2.00 7.56
CA CYS A 282 21.95 3.12 8.49
C CYS A 282 23.36 3.72 8.40
N PHE A 283 24.40 2.89 8.57
CA PHE A 283 25.78 3.33 8.59
C PHE A 283 26.65 2.49 7.62
N PRO A 284 27.04 3.05 6.46
CA PRO A 284 27.76 2.32 5.43
C PRO A 284 29.06 1.68 5.91
N TRP A 285 29.38 0.50 5.38
CA TRP A 285 30.61 -0.22 5.69
C TRP A 285 31.86 0.64 5.49
N GLU A 286 31.90 1.46 4.44
CA GLU A 286 33.05 2.32 4.12
C GLU A 286 33.27 3.42 5.17
N GLN A 287 32.23 3.76 5.94
CA GLN A 287 32.36 4.65 7.10
C GLN A 287 32.81 3.85 8.32
N ARG A 288 32.18 2.69 8.58
CA ARG A 288 32.53 1.82 9.71
C ARG A 288 33.98 1.33 9.66
N ALA A 289 34.46 0.95 8.49
CA ALA A 289 35.80 0.40 8.30
C ALA A 289 36.91 1.37 8.70
N LYS A 290 36.65 2.68 8.70
CA LYS A 290 37.62 3.71 9.13
C LYS A 290 37.86 3.69 10.64
N ASP A 291 36.88 3.22 11.41
CA ASP A 291 36.93 3.18 12.87
C ASP A 291 37.39 1.81 13.40
N LEU A 292 37.65 0.85 12.50
CA LEU A 292 38.10 -0.50 12.87
C LEU A 292 39.63 -0.57 12.87
N PRO A 293 40.23 -1.37 13.77
CA PRO A 293 41.64 -1.72 13.65
C PRO A 293 41.88 -2.48 12.34
N GLN A 294 43.14 -2.62 11.94
CA GLN A 294 43.51 -3.41 10.76
C GLN A 294 42.89 -4.81 10.85
N ILE A 295 42.03 -5.12 9.88
CA ILE A 295 41.43 -6.45 9.77
C ILE A 295 42.50 -7.40 9.23
N THR A 296 42.94 -8.33 10.08
CA THR A 296 43.95 -9.35 9.77
C THR A 296 43.36 -10.65 9.20
N GLY A 297 42.03 -10.82 9.30
CA GLY A 297 41.29 -11.96 8.76
C GLY A 297 40.47 -11.61 7.51
N ASP A 298 39.40 -12.39 7.29
CA ASP A 298 38.48 -12.20 6.17
C ASP A 298 37.68 -10.90 6.31
N LYS A 299 37.99 -9.92 5.45
CA LYS A 299 37.33 -8.61 5.42
C LYS A 299 35.89 -8.69 4.95
N ASP A 300 35.57 -9.60 4.03
CA ASP A 300 34.24 -9.74 3.47
C ASP A 300 33.30 -10.37 4.50
N MET A 301 33.80 -11.33 5.30
CA MET A 301 33.05 -11.85 6.44
C MET A 301 32.69 -10.74 7.44
N VAL A 302 33.65 -9.90 7.84
CA VAL A 302 33.39 -8.80 8.80
C VAL A 302 32.40 -7.79 8.21
N ARG A 303 32.56 -7.45 6.93
CA ARG A 303 31.62 -6.60 6.20
C ARG A 303 30.21 -7.18 6.22
N ASN A 304 30.05 -8.45 5.87
CA ASN A 304 28.74 -9.12 5.81
C ASN A 304 28.05 -9.15 7.17
N VAL A 305 28.79 -9.42 8.24
CA VAL A 305 28.26 -9.36 9.62
C VAL A 305 27.80 -7.94 9.97
N TRP A 306 28.61 -6.93 9.64
CA TRP A 306 28.23 -5.53 9.87
C TRP A 306 26.97 -5.15 9.11
N GLU A 307 26.94 -5.37 7.80
CA GLU A 307 25.81 -5.01 6.93
C GLU A 307 24.53 -5.74 7.34
N SER A 308 24.64 -7.01 7.78
CA SER A 308 23.49 -7.78 8.28
C SER A 308 22.89 -7.19 9.56
N ILE A 309 23.74 -6.76 10.51
CA ILE A 309 23.29 -6.15 11.76
C ILE A 309 22.76 -4.73 11.51
N ASP A 310 23.44 -3.94 10.69
CA ASP A 310 23.04 -2.57 10.33
C ASP A 310 21.68 -2.55 9.63
N ALA A 311 21.41 -3.53 8.74
CA ALA A 311 20.13 -3.69 8.07
C ALA A 311 18.96 -3.93 9.06
N LEU A 312 19.19 -4.66 10.16
CA LEU A 312 18.17 -4.81 11.22
C LEU A 312 17.87 -3.47 11.91
N GLY A 313 18.89 -2.65 12.14
CA GLY A 313 18.73 -1.29 12.64
C GLY A 313 17.93 -0.42 11.67
N ASN A 314 18.21 -0.52 10.37
CA ASN A 314 17.47 0.18 9.33
C ASN A 314 15.99 -0.22 9.31
N MET A 315 15.73 -1.52 9.31
CA MET A 315 14.37 -2.05 9.38
C MET A 315 13.62 -1.52 10.60
N TYR A 316 14.25 -1.52 11.79
CA TYR A 316 13.64 -0.96 13.00
C TYR A 316 13.24 0.50 12.82
N ILE A 317 14.15 1.36 12.33
CA ILE A 317 13.88 2.79 12.15
C ILE A 317 12.72 3.01 11.16
N TRP A 318 12.72 2.30 10.03
CA TRP A 318 11.68 2.47 9.02
C TRP A 318 10.33 1.88 9.44
N GLN A 319 10.32 0.76 10.15
CA GLN A 319 9.07 0.21 10.70
C GLN A 319 8.48 1.15 11.76
N MET A 320 9.31 1.74 12.62
CA MET A 320 8.88 2.78 13.56
C MET A 320 8.31 4.02 12.85
N LEU A 321 8.77 4.33 11.63
CA LEU A 321 8.28 5.48 10.86
C LEU A 321 6.98 5.16 10.09
N LEU A 322 6.89 3.99 9.46
CA LEU A 322 5.75 3.65 8.60
C LEU A 322 4.58 3.04 9.38
N SER A 323 4.85 2.13 10.31
CA SER A 323 3.84 1.26 10.93
C SER A 323 3.30 1.80 12.25
N PHE A 324 4.10 2.58 12.98
CA PHE A 324 3.75 3.19 14.26
C PHE A 324 3.74 4.71 14.13
#